data_AF-A0A1Z1WRH9-F1
#
_entry.id   AF-A0A1Z1WRH9-F1
#
_cell.length_a   1.000
_cell.length_b   1.000
_cell.length_c   1.000
_cell.angle_alpha   90.00
_cell.angle_beta   90.00
_cell.angle_gamma   90.00
#
_symmetry.space_group_name_H-M   'P 1'
#
loop_
_entity.id
_entity.type
_entity.pdbx_description
1 polymer ?
#
loop_
_entity_poly.entity_id
_entity_poly.type
_entity_poly.pdbx_seq_one_letter_code
_entity_poly.pdbx_strand_id
1 'polypeptide(L)'
;MNAADHQPAPGHDIARLLADVDAYALRLGTSRGRLLDVVLISRATGIEPERVRALLAGELPEEEPREKNARESFRKALFQQRLRFLQRTRLKETPAGKEPYGLREISRATGISAQHVSNLLNGERGANHDHAARLELFFRAPEGFCSRTEGAALIAYLRRMVNEDLPKLATHAVLQELGARSVALRSTADGAQIDTLRDLLPALDELVKVIQGRRAGGGPEGGGGRP
;
A
#
# COMPACT_ATOMS: atom_id res chain seq x y z
N MET A 1 4.27 -11.04 36.19
CA MET A 1 4.43 -9.83 35.38
C MET A 1 4.34 -10.26 33.93
N ASN A 2 3.17 -10.14 33.31
CA ASN A 2 3.02 -10.48 31.89
C ASN A 2 3.25 -9.22 31.07
N ALA A 3 4.26 -9.27 30.22
CA ALA A 3 4.44 -8.34 29.10
C ALA A 3 3.27 -8.58 28.12
N ALA A 4 2.09 -8.07 28.48
CA ALA A 4 0.99 -8.00 27.55
C ALA A 4 1.37 -6.98 26.48
N ASP A 5 1.72 -7.51 25.30
CA ASP A 5 1.63 -6.89 23.99
C ASP A 5 1.20 -5.42 24.02
N HIS A 6 2.15 -4.52 24.25
CA HIS A 6 2.00 -3.15 23.78
C HIS A 6 2.20 -3.20 22.26
N GLN A 7 1.19 -3.73 21.57
CA GLN A 7 1.09 -3.47 20.14
C GLN A 7 0.96 -1.94 20.03
N PRO A 8 1.94 -1.26 19.42
CA PRO A 8 1.93 0.20 19.36
C PRO A 8 0.61 0.68 18.77
N ALA A 9 0.05 1.75 19.34
CA ALA A 9 -1.19 2.33 18.85
C ALA A 9 -1.07 2.56 17.33
N PRO A 10 -2.12 2.30 16.54
CA PRO A 10 -2.02 2.35 15.07
C PRO A 10 -1.43 3.66 14.54
N GLY A 11 -1.66 4.79 15.22
CA GLY A 11 -1.05 6.07 14.88
C GLY A 11 0.49 6.09 14.95
N HIS A 12 1.09 5.41 15.93
CA HIS A 12 2.55 5.30 16.06
C HIS A 12 3.15 4.50 14.90
N ASP A 13 2.52 3.38 14.53
CA ASP A 13 2.96 2.57 13.40
C ASP A 13 2.86 3.32 12.07
N ILE A 14 1.77 4.07 11.87
CA ILE A 14 1.62 4.93 10.68
C ILE A 14 2.73 5.98 10.65
N ALA A 15 2.97 6.69 11.75
CA ALA A 15 4.02 7.72 11.83
C ALA A 15 5.42 7.14 11.53
N ARG A 16 5.74 5.97 12.09
CA ARG A 16 7.01 5.27 11.81
C ARG A 16 7.16 4.93 10.33
N LEU A 17 6.14 4.34 9.71
CA LEU A 17 6.16 4.01 8.28
C LEU A 17 6.24 5.25 7.39
N LEU A 18 5.63 6.36 7.79
CA LEU A 18 5.73 7.63 7.05
C LEU A 18 7.12 8.26 7.14
N ALA A 19 7.86 8.04 8.23
CA ALA A 19 9.26 8.41 8.33
C ALA A 19 10.14 7.56 7.40
N ASP A 20 9.87 6.27 7.29
CA ASP A 20 10.56 5.39 6.32
C ASP A 20 10.29 5.84 4.87
N VAL A 21 9.05 6.23 4.55
CA VAL A 21 8.71 6.81 3.23
C VAL A 21 9.47 8.10 2.95
N ASP A 22 9.65 8.97 3.94
CA ASP A 22 10.45 10.20 3.78
C ASP A 22 11.93 9.91 3.51
N ALA A 23 12.49 8.91 4.19
CA ALA A 23 13.86 8.48 3.93
C ALA A 23 14.03 7.99 2.48
N TYR A 24 13.06 7.22 1.96
CA TYR A 24 13.05 6.83 0.55
C TYR A 24 12.84 8.01 -0.40
N ALA A 25 11.96 8.95 -0.07
CA ALA A 25 11.73 10.14 -0.88
C ALA A 25 13.02 10.96 -1.03
N LEU A 26 13.72 11.21 0.08
CA LEU A 26 15.01 11.90 0.11
C LEU A 26 16.04 11.18 -0.76
N ARG A 27 16.17 9.86 -0.60
CA ARG A 27 17.10 9.02 -1.38
C ARG A 27 16.82 9.09 -2.88
N LEU A 28 15.55 9.06 -3.27
CA LEU A 28 15.11 9.09 -4.67
C LEU A 28 15.08 10.51 -5.27
N GLY A 29 15.45 11.54 -4.51
CA GLY A 29 15.37 12.94 -4.95
C GLY A 29 13.93 13.39 -5.26
N THR A 30 12.94 12.84 -4.55
CA THR A 30 11.51 13.12 -4.76
C THR A 30 10.84 13.55 -3.46
N SER A 31 9.52 13.81 -3.49
CA SER A 31 8.73 14.16 -2.31
C SER A 31 7.81 13.03 -1.87
N ARG A 32 7.44 13.01 -0.59
CA ARG A 32 6.44 12.09 -0.04
C ARG A 32 5.15 12.08 -0.88
N GLY A 33 4.65 13.25 -1.28
CA GLY A 33 3.42 13.37 -2.06
C GLY A 33 3.51 12.78 -3.47
N ARG A 34 4.71 12.60 -4.02
CA ARG A 34 4.92 11.87 -5.28
C ARG A 34 4.93 10.36 -5.09
N LEU A 35 5.35 9.87 -3.93
CA LEU A 35 5.34 8.44 -3.59
C LEU A 35 3.97 7.97 -3.08
N LEU A 36 3.25 8.84 -2.35
CA LEU A 36 1.95 8.57 -1.76
C LEU A 36 0.81 9.18 -2.58
N ASP A 37 0.36 8.44 -3.59
CA ASP A 37 -0.84 8.80 -4.34
C ASP A 37 -2.12 8.48 -3.52
N VAL A 38 -2.79 9.54 -3.06
CA VAL A 38 -4.03 9.45 -2.28
C VAL A 38 -5.12 8.63 -2.96
N VAL A 39 -5.26 8.73 -4.28
CA VAL A 39 -6.28 8.00 -5.04
C VAL A 39 -5.95 6.51 -5.08
N LEU A 40 -4.67 6.17 -5.26
CA LEU A 40 -4.23 4.77 -5.21
C LEU A 40 -4.37 4.17 -3.81
N ILE A 41 -3.97 4.92 -2.77
CA ILE A 41 -4.14 4.50 -1.36
C ILE A 41 -5.62 4.29 -1.04
N SER A 42 -6.47 5.25 -1.41
CA SER A 42 -7.92 5.15 -1.22
C SER A 42 -8.47 3.89 -1.90
N ARG A 43 -8.09 3.66 -3.16
CA ARG A 43 -8.55 2.49 -3.92
C ARG A 43 -8.06 1.15 -3.34
N ALA A 44 -6.85 1.12 -2.78
CA ALA A 44 -6.24 -0.08 -2.20
C ALA A 44 -6.75 -0.41 -0.80
N THR A 45 -7.07 0.62 -0.01
CA THR A 45 -7.49 0.48 1.39
C THR A 45 -9.01 0.49 1.55
N GLY A 46 -9.74 1.18 0.66
CA GLY A 46 -11.17 1.48 0.78
C GLY A 46 -11.49 2.71 1.62
N ILE A 47 -10.47 3.45 2.07
CA ILE A 47 -10.62 4.67 2.87
C ILE A 47 -10.92 5.81 1.89
N GLU A 48 -11.89 6.68 2.20
CA GLU A 48 -12.20 7.82 1.35
C GLU A 48 -10.99 8.76 1.19
N PRO A 49 -10.78 9.40 0.02
CA PRO A 49 -9.58 10.19 -0.26
C PRO A 49 -9.29 11.28 0.79
N GLU A 50 -10.32 12.00 1.25
CA GLU A 50 -10.13 13.03 2.29
C GLU A 50 -9.67 12.43 3.61
N ARG A 51 -10.22 11.28 4.00
CA ARG A 51 -9.81 10.59 5.23
C ARG A 51 -8.39 10.04 5.11
N VAL A 52 -7.98 9.56 3.94
CA VAL A 52 -6.58 9.21 3.67
C VAL A 52 -5.67 10.42 3.88
N ARG A 53 -6.00 11.59 3.33
CA ARG A 53 -5.17 12.80 3.52
C ARG A 53 -5.03 13.17 4.99
N ALA A 54 -6.13 13.13 5.73
CA ALA A 54 -6.15 13.40 7.16
C ALA A 54 -5.24 12.43 7.95
N LEU A 55 -5.34 11.12 7.69
CA LEU A 55 -4.48 10.12 8.33
C LEU A 55 -3.00 10.30 7.97
N LEU A 56 -2.70 10.62 6.71
CA LEU A 56 -1.33 10.90 6.27
C LEU A 56 -0.76 12.21 6.87
N ALA A 57 -1.64 13.13 7.28
CA ALA A 57 -1.28 14.35 7.99
C ALA A 57 -1.12 14.15 9.51
N GLY A 58 -1.36 12.93 10.01
CA GLY A 58 -1.17 12.57 11.42
C GLY A 58 -2.44 12.54 12.26
N GLU A 59 -3.63 12.65 11.66
CA GLU A 59 -4.86 12.37 12.40
C GLU A 59 -4.90 10.92 12.89
N LEU A 60 -5.49 10.72 14.07
CA LEU A 60 -5.63 9.39 14.66
C LEU A 60 -6.68 8.57 13.91
N PRO A 61 -6.41 7.28 13.62
CA PRO A 61 -7.39 6.40 13.06
C PRO A 61 -8.51 6.08 14.06
N GLU A 62 -9.71 5.86 13.53
CA GLU A 62 -10.87 5.39 14.29
C GLU A 62 -10.57 4.02 14.90
N GLU A 63 -10.76 3.93 16.20
CA GLU A 63 -10.53 2.71 16.97
C GLU A 63 -11.79 1.87 17.07
N GLU A 64 -11.61 0.56 17.05
CA GLU A 64 -12.70 -0.36 17.29
C GLU A 64 -13.19 -0.24 18.75
N PRO A 65 -14.50 -0.03 19.00
CA PRO A 65 -15.04 0.05 20.35
C PRO A 65 -14.77 -1.23 21.16
N ARG A 66 -14.49 -1.07 22.46
CA ARG A 66 -14.27 -2.21 23.38
C ARG A 66 -15.55 -2.96 23.74
N GLU A 67 -16.67 -2.24 23.81
CA GLU A 67 -17.96 -2.81 24.17
C GLU A 67 -18.49 -3.72 23.06
N LYS A 68 -18.93 -4.93 23.43
CA LYS A 68 -19.33 -5.98 22.47
C LYS A 68 -20.36 -5.50 21.44
N ASN A 69 -21.43 -4.84 21.89
CA ASN A 69 -22.53 -4.41 21.02
C ASN A 69 -22.11 -3.25 20.10
N ALA A 70 -21.32 -2.30 20.63
CA ALA A 70 -20.75 -1.22 19.85
C ALA A 70 -19.78 -1.75 18.79
N ARG A 71 -18.96 -2.74 19.15
CA ARG A 71 -18.02 -3.41 18.24
C ARG A 71 -18.72 -4.12 17.09
N GLU A 72 -19.80 -4.86 17.37
CA GLU A 72 -20.58 -5.54 16.33
C GLU A 72 -21.22 -4.54 15.35
N SER A 73 -21.79 -3.46 15.89
CA SER A 73 -22.38 -2.37 15.09
C SER A 73 -21.33 -1.67 14.24
N PHE A 74 -20.16 -1.39 14.82
CA PHE A 74 -19.00 -0.82 14.14
C PHE A 74 -18.53 -1.70 12.97
N ARG A 75 -18.30 -3.00 13.21
CA ARG A 75 -17.90 -3.96 12.15
C ARG A 75 -18.91 -4.05 11.03
N LYS A 76 -20.21 -4.03 11.37
CA LYS A 76 -21.30 -4.05 10.39
C LYS A 76 -21.30 -2.80 9.52
N ALA A 77 -21.17 -1.62 10.13
CA ALA A 77 -21.09 -0.34 9.43
C ALA A 77 -19.84 -0.26 8.54
N LEU A 78 -18.68 -0.67 9.07
CA LEU A 78 -17.42 -0.74 8.32
C LEU A 78 -17.56 -1.65 7.09
N PHE A 79 -18.10 -2.86 7.27
CA PHE A 79 -18.31 -3.78 6.16
C PHE A 79 -19.21 -3.17 5.07
N GLN A 80 -20.33 -2.56 5.47
CA GLN A 80 -21.25 -1.90 4.54
C GLN A 80 -20.56 -0.77 3.77
N GLN A 81 -19.82 0.10 4.48
CA GLN A 81 -19.08 1.21 3.89
C GLN A 81 -18.08 0.71 2.85
N ARG A 82 -17.27 -0.31 3.19
CA ARG A 82 -16.25 -0.89 2.31
C ARG A 82 -16.87 -1.58 1.10
N LEU A 83 -17.97 -2.31 1.29
CA LEU A 83 -18.67 -2.96 0.19
C LEU A 83 -19.26 -1.92 -0.80
N ARG A 84 -19.86 -0.84 -0.29
CA ARG A 84 -20.31 0.29 -1.14
C ARG A 84 -19.16 0.98 -1.84
N PHE A 85 -18.01 1.13 -1.19
CA PHE A 85 -16.80 1.64 -1.82
C PHE A 85 -16.37 0.76 -2.99
N LEU A 86 -16.33 -0.56 -2.81
CA LEU A 86 -16.03 -1.50 -3.90
C LEU A 86 -17.03 -1.36 -5.05
N GLN A 87 -18.33 -1.32 -4.76
CA GLN A 87 -19.36 -1.19 -5.78
C GLN A 87 -19.19 0.07 -6.64
N ARG A 88 -18.78 1.21 -6.06
CA ARG A 88 -18.60 2.47 -6.81
C ARG A 88 -17.25 2.56 -7.53
N THR A 89 -16.21 1.88 -7.05
CA THR A 89 -14.84 2.04 -7.57
C THR A 89 -14.36 0.89 -8.44
N ARG A 90 -14.95 -0.29 -8.28
CA ARG A 90 -14.66 -1.51 -9.05
C ARG A 90 -15.81 -1.71 -10.03
N LEU A 91 -15.76 -0.93 -11.10
CA LEU A 91 -16.74 -0.94 -12.18
C LEU A 91 -16.33 -1.97 -13.24
N LYS A 92 -17.31 -2.59 -13.89
CA LYS A 92 -17.09 -3.41 -15.08
C LYS A 92 -16.92 -2.52 -16.30
N GLU A 93 -16.12 -2.99 -17.25
CA GLU A 93 -15.99 -2.36 -18.56
C GLU A 93 -17.12 -2.88 -19.47
N THR A 94 -17.84 -1.94 -20.09
CA THR A 94 -18.89 -2.18 -21.06
C THR A 94 -18.54 -1.42 -22.35
N PRO A 95 -19.15 -1.77 -23.50
CA PRO A 95 -18.98 -0.98 -24.72
C PRO A 95 -19.40 0.50 -24.56
N ALA A 96 -20.25 0.82 -23.59
CA ALA A 96 -20.71 2.16 -23.28
C ALA A 96 -19.82 2.90 -22.25
N GLY A 97 -18.83 2.23 -21.65
CA GLY A 97 -17.92 2.82 -20.67
C GLY A 97 -17.74 1.96 -19.42
N LYS A 98 -17.77 2.58 -18.24
CA LYS A 98 -17.64 1.87 -16.96
C LYS A 98 -18.95 1.92 -16.20
N GLU A 99 -19.42 0.76 -15.76
CA GLU A 99 -20.71 0.62 -15.09
C GLU A 99 -20.59 -0.20 -13.80
N PRO A 100 -21.45 0.02 -12.80
CA PRO A 100 -21.50 -0.83 -11.62
C PRO A 100 -21.92 -2.27 -11.95
N TYR A 101 -21.45 -3.22 -11.15
CA TYR A 101 -21.96 -4.60 -11.22
C TYR A 101 -23.40 -4.67 -10.68
N GLY A 102 -24.27 -5.34 -11.42
CA GLY A 102 -25.65 -5.60 -10.99
C GLY A 102 -25.73 -6.72 -9.95
N LEU A 103 -26.77 -6.67 -9.09
CA LEU A 103 -26.95 -7.65 -8.01
C LEU A 103 -27.01 -9.11 -8.49
N ARG A 104 -27.63 -9.35 -9.66
CA ARG A 104 -27.69 -10.70 -10.26
C ARG A 104 -26.33 -11.20 -10.72
N GLU A 105 -25.46 -10.31 -11.19
CA GLU A 105 -24.10 -10.65 -11.63
C GLU A 105 -23.22 -11.01 -10.42
N ILE A 106 -23.27 -10.18 -9.37
CA ILE A 106 -22.60 -10.44 -8.09
C ILE A 106 -23.08 -11.78 -7.53
N SER A 107 -24.40 -12.00 -7.53
CA SER A 107 -25.00 -13.22 -7.01
C SER A 107 -24.51 -14.47 -7.74
N ARG A 108 -24.50 -14.45 -9.07
CA ARG A 108 -24.02 -15.57 -9.89
C ARG A 108 -22.54 -15.88 -9.64
N ALA A 109 -21.70 -14.86 -9.49
CA ALA A 109 -20.27 -15.05 -9.32
C ALA A 109 -19.86 -15.46 -7.90
N THR A 110 -20.61 -15.03 -6.88
CA THR A 110 -20.28 -15.27 -5.46
C THR A 110 -21.05 -16.44 -4.84
N GLY A 111 -22.15 -16.88 -5.48
CA GLY A 111 -23.10 -17.84 -4.91
C GLY A 111 -23.97 -17.27 -3.78
N ILE A 112 -23.84 -15.98 -3.47
CA ILE A 112 -24.68 -15.28 -2.48
C ILE A 112 -25.97 -14.86 -3.18
N SER A 113 -27.14 -15.03 -2.57
CA SER A 113 -28.40 -14.62 -3.24
C SER A 113 -28.46 -13.10 -3.46
N ALA A 114 -29.07 -12.66 -4.57
CA ALA A 114 -29.18 -11.23 -4.89
C ALA A 114 -29.85 -10.41 -3.78
N GLN A 115 -30.88 -10.97 -3.12
CA GLN A 115 -31.51 -10.36 -1.95
C GLN A 115 -30.52 -10.23 -0.78
N HIS A 116 -29.72 -11.25 -0.52
CA HIS A 116 -28.72 -11.20 0.56
C HIS A 116 -27.65 -10.14 0.26
N VAL A 117 -27.16 -10.05 -0.99
CA VAL A 117 -26.25 -8.97 -1.41
C VAL A 117 -26.88 -7.60 -1.19
N SER A 118 -28.15 -7.42 -1.54
CA SER A 118 -28.89 -6.17 -1.27
C SER A 118 -28.92 -5.83 0.22
N ASN A 119 -29.26 -6.80 1.07
CA ASN A 119 -29.35 -6.61 2.52
C ASN A 119 -27.98 -6.24 3.14
N LEU A 120 -26.88 -6.78 2.59
CA LEU A 120 -25.52 -6.42 3.00
C LEU A 120 -25.18 -4.98 2.60
N LEU A 121 -25.51 -4.57 1.37
CA LEU A 121 -25.30 -3.20 0.89
C LEU A 121 -26.15 -2.17 1.67
N ASN A 122 -27.33 -2.57 2.12
CA ASN A 122 -28.21 -1.72 2.93
C ASN A 122 -27.88 -1.72 4.43
N GLY A 123 -26.96 -2.58 4.88
CA GLY A 123 -26.65 -2.69 6.31
C GLY A 123 -27.82 -3.30 7.10
N GLU A 124 -28.72 -4.02 6.45
CA GLU A 124 -29.79 -4.76 7.12
C GLU A 124 -29.22 -6.03 7.77
N ARG A 125 -28.21 -6.65 7.15
CA ARG A 125 -27.49 -7.83 7.67
C ARG A 125 -25.99 -7.58 7.75
N GLY A 126 -25.33 -8.23 8.70
CA GLY A 126 -23.88 -8.35 8.73
C GLY A 126 -23.41 -9.50 7.83
N ALA A 127 -22.23 -9.38 7.23
CA ALA A 127 -21.61 -10.49 6.53
C ALA A 127 -20.93 -11.43 7.53
N ASN A 128 -21.03 -12.73 7.27
CA ASN A 128 -20.10 -13.69 7.87
C ASN A 128 -18.75 -13.65 7.11
N HIS A 129 -17.75 -14.34 7.66
CA HIS A 129 -16.40 -14.34 7.09
C HIS A 129 -16.36 -14.87 5.64
N ASP A 130 -17.10 -15.93 5.33
CA ASP A 130 -17.17 -16.53 4.00
C ASP A 130 -17.79 -15.58 2.95
N HIS A 131 -18.89 -14.90 3.29
CA HIS A 131 -19.51 -13.91 2.41
C HIS A 131 -18.57 -12.73 2.14
N ALA A 132 -17.85 -12.26 3.17
CA ALA A 132 -16.88 -11.18 3.01
C ALA A 132 -15.77 -11.58 2.04
N ALA A 133 -15.16 -12.75 2.24
CA ALA A 133 -14.08 -13.25 1.39
C ALA A 133 -14.51 -13.42 -0.08
N ARG A 134 -15.71 -13.96 -0.33
CA ARG A 134 -16.24 -14.14 -1.70
C ARG A 134 -16.51 -12.81 -2.39
N LEU A 135 -17.04 -11.82 -1.68
CA LEU A 135 -17.28 -10.48 -2.22
C LEU A 135 -15.95 -9.75 -2.49
N GLU A 136 -14.97 -9.85 -1.60
CA GLU A 136 -13.63 -9.29 -1.80
C GLU A 136 -12.97 -9.90 -3.04
N LEU A 137 -13.01 -11.22 -3.18
CA LEU A 137 -12.49 -11.93 -4.35
C LEU A 137 -13.18 -11.48 -5.64
N PHE A 138 -14.52 -11.37 -5.64
CA PHE A 138 -15.29 -10.89 -6.79
C PHE A 138 -14.85 -9.51 -7.25
N PHE A 139 -14.66 -8.57 -6.32
CA PHE A 139 -14.22 -7.20 -6.61
C PHE A 139 -12.70 -7.06 -6.80
N ARG A 140 -11.94 -8.16 -6.74
CA ARG A 140 -10.47 -8.19 -6.78
C ARG A 140 -9.85 -7.29 -5.70
N ALA A 141 -10.47 -7.29 -4.52
CA ALA A 141 -9.96 -6.63 -3.33
C ALA A 141 -9.05 -7.61 -2.56
N PRO A 142 -8.03 -7.11 -1.83
CA PRO A 142 -7.24 -7.95 -0.96
C PRO A 142 -8.10 -8.55 0.16
N GLU A 143 -7.72 -9.74 0.63
CA GLU A 143 -8.39 -10.39 1.77
C GLU A 143 -8.43 -9.45 2.98
N GLY A 144 -9.59 -9.34 3.63
CA GLY A 144 -9.82 -8.49 4.79
C GLY A 144 -10.06 -7.02 4.45
N PHE A 145 -10.19 -6.66 3.18
CA PHE A 145 -10.52 -5.29 2.76
C PHE A 145 -11.79 -4.74 3.44
N CYS A 146 -12.82 -5.57 3.59
CA CYS A 146 -14.10 -5.17 4.16
C CYS A 146 -14.13 -5.22 5.69
N SER A 147 -13.08 -5.77 6.34
CA SER A 147 -13.05 -5.98 7.80
C SER A 147 -11.93 -5.23 8.51
N ARG A 148 -10.85 -4.84 7.81
CA ARG A 148 -9.77 -4.04 8.41
C ARG A 148 -10.26 -2.64 8.76
N THR A 149 -9.98 -2.22 10.00
CA THR A 149 -10.12 -0.82 10.41
C THR A 149 -9.25 0.08 9.54
N GLU A 150 -9.53 1.37 9.51
CA GLU A 150 -8.75 2.29 8.67
C GLU A 150 -7.26 2.30 9.04
N GLY A 151 -6.92 2.24 10.34
CA GLY A 151 -5.54 2.12 10.79
C GLY A 151 -4.89 0.84 10.29
N ALA A 152 -5.55 -0.32 10.46
CA ALA A 152 -5.01 -1.59 9.99
C ALA A 152 -4.86 -1.65 8.46
N ALA A 153 -5.81 -1.09 7.71
CA ALA A 153 -5.76 -1.03 6.26
C ALA A 153 -4.62 -0.14 5.75
N LEU A 154 -4.45 1.04 6.35
CA LEU A 154 -3.38 1.97 5.97
C LEU A 154 -1.99 1.43 6.36
N ILE A 155 -1.85 0.84 7.55
CA ILE A 155 -0.59 0.18 7.98
C ILE A 155 -0.23 -0.94 7.02
N ALA A 156 -1.18 -1.80 6.64
CA ALA A 156 -0.92 -2.89 5.70
C ALA A 156 -0.43 -2.37 4.35
N TYR A 157 -1.05 -1.29 3.83
CA TYR A 157 -0.63 -0.65 2.60
C TYR A 157 0.78 -0.04 2.70
N LEU A 158 1.02 0.79 3.71
CA LEU A 158 2.31 1.47 3.91
C LEU A 158 3.44 0.47 4.17
N ARG A 159 3.18 -0.58 4.95
CA ARG A 159 4.15 -1.63 5.24
C ARG A 159 4.59 -2.35 3.97
N ARG A 160 3.65 -2.72 3.08
CA ARG A 160 3.98 -3.30 1.78
C ARG A 160 4.79 -2.32 0.93
N MET A 161 4.38 -1.06 0.86
CA MET A 161 5.09 -0.04 0.10
C MET A 161 6.54 0.14 0.57
N VAL A 162 6.75 0.31 1.88
CA VAL A 162 8.07 0.49 2.50
C VAL A 162 8.93 -0.75 2.40
N ASN A 163 8.35 -1.93 2.60
CA ASN A 163 9.13 -3.17 2.63
C ASN A 163 9.37 -3.75 1.26
N GLU A 164 8.54 -3.48 0.25
CA GLU A 164 8.61 -4.18 -1.04
C GLU A 164 8.76 -3.23 -2.23
N ASP A 165 7.89 -2.23 -2.37
CA ASP A 165 7.81 -1.42 -3.58
C ASP A 165 8.93 -0.37 -3.64
N LEU A 166 9.16 0.36 -2.55
CA LEU A 166 10.19 1.40 -2.46
C LEU A 166 11.64 0.86 -2.54
N PRO A 167 12.01 -0.27 -1.89
CA PRO A 167 13.34 -0.86 -2.06
C PRO A 167 13.64 -1.24 -3.50
N LYS A 168 12.66 -1.79 -4.23
CA LYS A 168 12.80 -2.13 -5.66
C LYS A 168 13.02 -0.88 -6.50
N LEU A 169 12.23 0.17 -6.25
CA LEU A 169 12.35 1.45 -6.95
C LEU A 169 13.72 2.10 -6.70
N ALA A 170 14.16 2.16 -5.45
CA ALA A 170 15.47 2.67 -5.06
C ALA A 170 16.61 1.88 -5.69
N THR A 171 16.54 0.55 -5.67
CA THR A 171 17.56 -0.30 -6.31
C THR A 171 17.64 -0.03 -7.81
N HIS A 172 16.49 0.07 -8.47
CA HIS A 172 16.44 0.34 -9.89
C HIS A 172 17.05 1.71 -10.23
N ALA A 173 16.75 2.75 -9.44
CA ALA A 173 17.34 4.07 -9.62
C ALA A 173 18.87 4.04 -9.49
N VAL A 174 19.40 3.37 -8.47
CA VAL A 174 20.85 3.24 -8.25
C VAL A 174 21.53 2.46 -9.39
N LEU A 175 20.93 1.36 -9.86
CA LEU A 175 21.47 0.59 -10.98
C LEU A 175 21.51 1.41 -12.28
N GLN A 176 20.51 2.26 -12.52
CA GLN A 176 20.50 3.17 -13.66
C GLN A 176 21.65 4.19 -13.58
N GLU A 177 21.93 4.76 -12.40
CA GLU A 177 23.05 5.68 -12.20
C GLU A 177 24.42 5.02 -12.43
N LEU A 178 24.53 3.74 -12.06
CA LEU A 178 25.73 2.93 -12.31
C LEU A 178 25.90 2.53 -13.80
N GLY A 179 24.98 2.93 -14.68
CA GLY A 179 25.02 2.58 -16.10
C GLY A 179 24.71 1.11 -16.37
N ALA A 180 24.27 0.35 -15.36
CA ALA A 180 23.84 -1.02 -15.51
C ALA A 180 22.47 -1.05 -16.19
N ARG A 181 22.45 -1.19 -17.52
CA ARG A 181 21.20 -1.53 -18.23
C ARG A 181 20.81 -2.95 -17.87
N SER A 182 19.93 -3.09 -16.88
CA SER A 182 19.13 -4.30 -16.63
C SER A 182 19.97 -5.58 -16.56
N VAL A 183 20.78 -5.75 -15.50
CA VAL A 183 21.01 -7.12 -15.02
C VAL A 183 19.69 -7.55 -14.42
N ALA A 184 19.09 -8.58 -15.02
CA ALA A 184 17.74 -9.05 -14.73
C ALA A 184 17.53 -9.31 -13.24
N LEU A 185 17.02 -8.30 -12.53
CA LEU A 185 16.24 -8.50 -11.30
C LEU A 185 14.96 -9.19 -11.72
N ARG A 186 15.06 -10.51 -11.97
CA ARG A 186 13.90 -11.37 -12.13
C ARG A 186 13.11 -11.25 -10.84
N SER A 187 11.99 -10.55 -10.94
CA SER A 187 10.95 -10.45 -9.93
C SER A 187 10.33 -11.83 -9.73
N THR A 188 11.02 -12.70 -8.99
CA THR A 188 10.35 -13.71 -8.19
C THR A 188 10.01 -13.05 -6.86
N ALA A 189 8.74 -13.01 -6.51
CA ALA A 189 8.22 -12.41 -5.29
C ALA A 189 8.63 -13.25 -4.06
N ASP A 190 9.93 -13.39 -3.82
CA ASP A 190 10.46 -14.10 -2.66
C ASP A 190 10.86 -13.07 -1.61
N GLY A 191 10.29 -13.19 -0.41
CA GLY A 191 10.49 -12.22 0.68
C GLY A 191 11.96 -12.08 1.06
N ALA A 192 12.72 -13.18 0.99
CA ALA A 192 14.16 -13.18 1.27
C ALA A 192 14.95 -12.28 0.29
N GLN A 193 14.53 -12.19 -0.97
CA GLN A 193 15.19 -11.35 -1.96
C GLN A 193 14.91 -9.86 -1.72
N ILE A 194 13.73 -9.53 -1.22
CA ILE A 194 13.34 -8.16 -0.88
C ILE A 194 14.10 -7.64 0.34
N ASP A 195 14.24 -8.46 1.38
CA ASP A 195 15.07 -8.13 2.55
C ASP A 195 16.53 -7.93 2.14
N THR A 196 17.04 -8.82 1.29
CA THR A 196 18.40 -8.69 0.72
C THR A 196 18.56 -7.37 -0.06
N LEU A 197 17.57 -6.96 -0.85
CA LEU A 197 17.62 -5.68 -1.58
C LEU A 197 17.70 -4.50 -0.62
N ARG A 198 16.84 -4.48 0.39
CA ARG A 198 16.80 -3.41 1.40
C ARG A 198 18.15 -3.27 2.12
N ASP A 199 18.75 -4.39 2.51
CA ASP A 199 20.02 -4.41 3.24
C ASP A 199 21.22 -4.05 2.37
N LEU A 200 21.15 -4.30 1.05
CA LEU A 200 22.20 -3.94 0.10
C LEU A 200 22.16 -2.47 -0.35
N LEU A 201 21.02 -1.79 -0.20
CA LEU A 201 20.85 -0.41 -0.65
C LEU A 201 21.91 0.57 -0.08
N PRO A 202 22.27 0.55 1.21
CA PRO A 202 23.33 1.41 1.73
C PRO A 202 24.70 1.15 1.06
N ALA A 203 25.04 -0.12 0.82
CA ALA A 203 26.31 -0.49 0.19
C ALA A 203 26.36 -0.02 -1.28
N LEU A 204 25.24 -0.09 -1.99
CA LEU A 204 25.14 0.42 -3.37
C LEU A 204 25.29 1.94 -3.45
N ASP A 205 24.75 2.69 -2.47
CA ASP A 205 24.96 4.16 -2.43
C ASP A 205 26.42 4.52 -2.24
N GLU A 206 27.11 3.84 -1.32
CA GLU A 206 28.53 4.09 -1.08
C GLU A 206 29.36 3.79 -2.34
N LEU A 207 29.01 2.73 -3.08
CA LEU A 207 29.64 2.44 -4.38
C LEU A 207 29.45 3.59 -5.39
N VAL A 208 28.22 4.12 -5.51
CA VAL A 208 27.91 5.26 -6.39
C VAL A 208 28.76 6.48 -6.01
N LYS A 209 28.81 6.82 -4.71
CA LYS A 209 29.60 7.96 -4.21
C LYS A 209 31.08 7.80 -4.54
N VAL A 210 31.66 6.61 -4.35
CA VAL A 210 33.07 6.32 -4.66
C VAL A 210 33.34 6.49 -6.16
N ILE A 211 32.46 5.98 -7.03
CA ILE A 211 32.61 6.11 -8.49
C ILE A 211 32.53 7.57 -8.93
N GLN A 212 31.57 8.34 -8.39
CA GLN A 212 31.43 9.76 -8.69
C GLN A 212 32.63 10.57 -8.19
N GLY A 213 33.13 10.29 -6.99
CA GLY A 213 34.32 10.94 -6.42
C GLY A 213 35.59 10.70 -7.26
N ARG A 214 35.78 9.48 -7.78
CA ARG A 214 36.89 9.17 -8.70
C ARG A 214 36.79 9.89 -10.03
N ARG A 215 35.57 10.06 -10.58
CA ARG A 215 35.35 10.83 -11.81
C ARG A 215 35.60 12.32 -11.62
N ALA A 216 35.24 12.87 -10.46
CA ALA A 216 35.47 14.29 -10.14
C ALA A 216 36.95 14.62 -9.85
N GLY A 217 37.74 13.66 -9.35
CA GLY A 217 39.17 13.81 -9.09
C GLY A 217 40.10 13.52 -10.28
N GLY A 218 39.56 13.08 -11.42
CA GLY A 218 40.33 12.68 -12.62
C GLY A 218 40.39 13.74 -13.73
N GLY A 219 40.59 15.02 -13.39
CA GLY A 219 40.93 16.06 -14.37
C GLY A 219 42.38 15.92 -14.84
N PRO A 220 42.71 16.26 -16.11
CA PRO A 220 43.93 15.81 -16.78
C PRO A 220 45.18 16.53 -16.26
N GLU A 221 46.03 15.83 -15.52
CA GLU A 221 47.44 16.20 -15.38
C GLU A 221 48.29 15.56 -16.48
N GLY A 222 48.99 16.40 -17.25
CA GLY A 222 50.16 16.02 -18.04
C GLY A 222 49.90 15.85 -19.55
N GLY A 223 50.55 16.57 -20.46
CA GLY A 223 51.77 17.34 -20.30
C GLY A 223 51.94 18.38 -21.42
N GLY A 224 52.47 19.52 -21.01
CA GLY A 224 52.94 20.56 -21.91
C GLY A 224 54.14 20.10 -22.73
N GLY A 225 54.31 20.76 -23.88
CA GLY A 225 55.54 20.76 -24.68
C GLY A 225 56.74 21.24 -23.86
N ARG A 226 57.98 21.13 -24.34
CA ARG A 226 58.53 21.23 -25.70
C ARG A 226 59.92 20.53 -25.72
N PRO A 227 60.52 20.23 -26.88
CA PRO A 227 61.98 20.24 -27.02
C PRO A 227 62.54 21.67 -27.06
#